data_AF-A0A7J0BJ80-F1
#
_entry.id   AF-A0A7J0BJ80-F1
#
_cell.length_a   1.000
_cell.length_b   1.000
_cell.length_c   1.000
_cell.angle_alpha   90.00
_cell.angle_beta   90.00
_cell.angle_gamma   90.00
#
_symmetry.space_group_name_H-M   'P 1'
#
loop_
_entity.id
_entity.type
_entity.pdbx_description
1 polymer ?
#
loop_
_entity_poly.entity_id
_entity_poly.type
_entity_poly.pdbx_seq_one_letter_code
_entity_poly.pdbx_strand_id
1 'polypeptide(L)'
;MSQKSNKPLAPVKPAGLEMIFFYPCPHCGHNVPLLTPTQPSMAQCDACAQHFPIVPVDEKTLRFMRTMLANGRAAIDPDFM
;
A
#
# COMPACT_ATOMS: atom_id res chain seq x y z
N MET A 1 17.43 34.11 -3.49
CA MET A 1 16.49 33.95 -4.63
C MET A 1 16.92 32.73 -5.42
N SER A 2 16.23 31.59 -5.27
CA SER A 2 16.56 30.37 -6.02
C SER A 2 16.22 30.54 -7.50
N GLN A 3 17.23 30.41 -8.36
CA GLN A 3 17.06 30.33 -9.80
C GLN A 3 16.22 29.08 -10.13
N LYS A 4 15.02 29.28 -10.69
CA LYS A 4 14.21 28.19 -11.24
C LYS A 4 14.86 27.71 -12.53
N SER A 5 15.73 26.71 -12.42
CA SER A 5 16.29 25.97 -13.55
C SER A 5 15.15 25.33 -14.34
N ASN A 6 14.93 25.78 -15.57
CA ASN A 6 13.88 25.31 -16.49
C ASN A 6 14.21 23.93 -17.11
N LYS A 7 14.92 23.08 -16.35
CA LYS A 7 15.27 21.71 -16.77
C LYS A 7 14.03 20.84 -16.61
N PRO A 8 13.70 19.99 -17.60
CA PRO A 8 12.64 19.00 -17.45
C PRO A 8 12.88 18.17 -16.19
N LEU A 9 11.82 17.97 -15.41
CA LEU A 9 11.88 17.09 -14.24
C LEU A 9 12.08 15.66 -14.73
N ALA A 10 13.15 15.01 -14.25
CA ALA A 10 13.35 13.60 -14.49
C ALA A 10 12.28 12.79 -13.74
N PRO A 11 11.83 11.64 -14.27
CA PRO A 11 10.95 10.73 -13.55
C PRO A 11 11.54 10.35 -12.19
N VAL A 12 10.71 10.38 -11.15
CA VAL A 12 11.10 10.02 -9.79
C VAL A 12 10.86 8.54 -9.56
N LYS A 13 11.86 7.84 -9.01
CA LYS A 13 11.78 6.41 -8.71
C LYS A 13 11.01 6.16 -7.40
N PRO A 14 10.31 5.01 -7.25
CA PRO A 14 9.65 4.64 -6.00
C PRO A 14 10.63 4.58 -4.82
N ALA A 15 10.20 5.11 -3.66
CA ALA A 15 10.98 5.12 -2.43
C ALA A 15 10.68 3.94 -1.49
N GLY A 16 9.55 3.25 -1.69
CA GLY A 16 9.13 2.12 -0.87
C GLY A 16 7.96 1.34 -1.48
N LEU A 17 7.63 0.21 -0.85
CA LEU A 17 6.50 -0.63 -1.22
C LEU A 17 5.64 -0.95 0.01
N GLU A 18 4.34 -0.72 -0.14
CA GLU A 18 3.32 -1.14 0.79
C GLU A 18 2.21 -1.91 0.08
N MET A 19 1.54 -2.82 0.80
CA MET A 19 0.45 -3.64 0.27
C MET A 19 -0.88 -3.24 0.88
N ILE A 20 -1.89 -3.14 0.02
CA ILE A 20 -3.27 -2.86 0.41
C ILE A 20 -4.06 -4.17 0.34
N PHE A 21 -4.81 -4.47 1.38
CA PHE A 21 -5.70 -5.62 1.47
C PHE A 21 -7.14 -5.14 1.55
N PHE A 22 -8.03 -5.81 0.83
CA PHE A 22 -9.45 -5.47 0.78
C PHE A 22 -10.23 -6.44 1.66
N TYR A 23 -10.95 -5.90 2.64
CA TYR A 23 -11.81 -6.67 3.53
C TYR A 23 -13.27 -6.36 3.22
N PRO A 24 -14.09 -7.35 2.79
CA PRO A 24 -15.50 -7.12 2.55
C PRO A 24 -16.21 -6.82 3.88
N CYS A 25 -16.88 -5.68 3.96
CA CYS A 25 -17.66 -5.30 5.12
C CYS A 25 -18.87 -6.25 5.29
N PRO A 26 -19.05 -6.90 6.45
CA PRO A 26 -20.15 -7.84 6.65
C PRO A 26 -21.53 -7.17 6.73
N HIS A 27 -21.59 -5.83 6.84
CA HIS A 27 -22.83 -5.08 6.96
C HIS A 27 -23.37 -4.55 5.63
N CYS A 28 -22.49 -4.15 4.70
CA CYS A 28 -22.89 -3.53 3.44
C CYS A 28 -22.19 -4.10 2.20
N GLY A 29 -21.25 -5.03 2.36
CA GLY A 29 -20.51 -5.67 1.26
C GLY A 29 -19.37 -4.83 0.65
N HIS A 30 -19.21 -3.57 1.08
CA HIS A 30 -18.15 -2.69 0.57
C HIS A 30 -16.75 -3.22 0.92
N ASN A 31 -15.83 -3.17 -0.04
CA ASN A 31 -14.45 -3.62 0.14
C ASN A 31 -13.60 -2.52 0.78
N VAL A 32 -13.33 -2.66 2.08
CA VAL A 32 -12.55 -1.70 2.87
C VAL A 32 -11.05 -1.93 2.62
N PRO A 33 -10.31 -0.95 2.06
CA PRO A 33 -8.87 -1.06 1.84
C PRO A 33 -8.10 -0.76 3.13
N LEU A 34 -7.21 -1.66 3.54
CA LEU A 34 -6.33 -1.48 4.69
C LEU A 34 -4.86 -1.71 4.34
N LEU A 35 -3.99 -0.89 4.91
CA LEU A 35 -2.54 -0.97 4.71
C LEU A 35 -1.95 -2.00 5.68
N THR A 36 -1.52 -3.16 5.14
CA THR A 36 -0.76 -4.20 5.87
C THR A 36 -1.17 -4.46 7.34
N PRO A 37 -2.43 -4.83 7.64
CA PRO A 37 -2.88 -5.02 9.02
C PRO A 37 -2.32 -6.32 9.63
N THR A 38 -1.14 -6.26 10.26
CA THR A 38 -0.43 -7.45 10.79
C THR A 38 -0.88 -7.89 12.20
N GLN A 39 -1.79 -7.15 12.82
CA GLN A 39 -2.30 -7.43 14.16
C GLN A 39 -3.83 -7.57 14.13
N PRO A 40 -4.40 -8.48 14.95
CA PRO A 40 -5.85 -8.55 15.14
C PRO A 40 -6.40 -7.18 15.55
N SER A 41 -7.41 -6.70 14.83
CA SER A 41 -7.96 -5.36 15.04
C SER A 41 -9.41 -5.27 14.54
N MET A 42 -10.08 -4.17 14.88
CA MET A 42 -11.37 -3.79 14.33
C MET A 42 -11.15 -2.81 13.19
N ALA A 43 -11.66 -3.13 12.00
CA ALA A 43 -11.75 -2.18 10.89
C ALA A 43 -13.04 -1.37 11.03
N GLN A 44 -13.01 -0.12 10.57
CA GLN A 44 -14.21 0.70 10.38
C GLN A 44 -14.51 0.78 8.88
N CYS A 45 -15.75 0.49 8.49
CA CYS A 45 -16.17 0.62 7.09
C CYS A 45 -16.35 2.11 6.72
N ASP A 46 -15.67 2.55 5.68
CA ASP A 46 -15.75 3.89 5.08
C ASP A 46 -17.10 4.15 4.38
N ALA A 47 -17.87 3.11 4.03
CA ALA A 47 -19.18 3.25 3.42
C ALA A 47 -20.35 3.33 4.42
N CYS A 48 -20.36 2.48 5.45
CA CYS A 48 -21.48 2.38 6.41
C CYS A 48 -21.13 2.71 7.86
N ALA A 49 -19.88 3.11 8.14
CA ALA A 49 -19.33 3.45 9.45
C ALA A 49 -19.36 2.33 10.52
N GLN A 50 -19.83 1.13 10.19
CA GLN A 50 -19.84 -0.02 11.09
C GLN A 50 -18.44 -0.58 11.31
N HIS A 51 -18.21 -1.08 12.53
CA HIS A 51 -16.95 -1.72 12.90
C HIS A 51 -17.07 -3.25 12.80
N PHE A 52 -16.03 -3.90 12.31
CA PHE A 52 -15.98 -5.36 12.21
C PHE A 52 -14.56 -5.89 12.44
N PRO A 53 -14.41 -7.08 13.05
CA PRO A 53 -13.09 -7.67 13.27
C PRO A 53 -12.50 -8.14 11.95
N ILE A 54 -11.18 -8.00 11.81
CA ILE A 54 -10.44 -8.48 10.63
C ILE A 54 -9.38 -9.50 11.03
N VAL A 55 -9.10 -10.42 10.11
CA VAL A 55 -7.99 -11.36 10.24
C VAL A 55 -6.69 -10.63 9.86
N PRO A 56 -5.63 -10.73 10.67
CA PRO A 56 -4.35 -10.12 10.35
C PRO A 56 -3.68 -10.78 9.15
N VAL A 57 -2.89 -10.01 8.42
CA VAL A 57 -2.00 -10.53 7.37
C VAL A 57 -0.67 -11.00 7.97
N ASP A 58 -0.06 -11.99 7.34
CA ASP A 58 1.22 -12.54 7.81
C ASP A 58 2.40 -11.59 7.53
N GLU A 59 3.07 -11.14 8.59
CA GLU A 59 4.21 -10.23 8.51
C GLU A 59 5.38 -10.83 7.70
N LYS A 60 5.60 -12.15 7.81
CA LYS A 60 6.71 -12.81 7.09
C LYS A 60 6.51 -12.74 5.59
N THR A 61 5.29 -13.00 5.13
CA THR A 61 4.88 -12.86 3.73
C THR A 61 5.05 -11.43 3.25
N LEU A 62 4.64 -10.44 4.05
CA LEU A 62 4.83 -9.03 3.68
C LEU A 62 6.30 -8.67 3.52
N ARG A 63 7.14 -9.11 4.48
CA ARG A 63 8.59 -8.87 4.46
C ARG A 63 9.25 -9.55 3.25
N PHE A 64 8.83 -10.77 2.93
CA PHE A 64 9.29 -11.50 1.75
C PHE A 64 9.01 -10.72 0.47
N MET A 65 7.76 -10.26 0.27
CA MET A 65 7.38 -9.47 -0.91
C MET A 65 8.15 -8.15 -1.02
N ARG A 66 8.29 -7.41 0.09
CA ARG A 66 9.12 -6.18 0.13
C ARG A 66 10.57 -6.47 -0.24
N THR A 67 11.13 -7.57 0.24
CA THR A 67 12.51 -7.97 -0.07
C THR A 67 12.66 -8.34 -1.53
N MET A 68 11.77 -9.20 -2.05
CA MET A 68 11.77 -9.64 -3.46
C MET A 68 11.70 -8.47 -4.43
N LEU A 69 10.88 -7.46 -4.11
CA LEU A 69 10.69 -6.30 -4.98
C LEU A 69 11.69 -5.17 -4.71
N ALA A 70 12.75 -5.44 -3.94
CA ALA A 70 13.73 -4.43 -3.54
C ALA A 70 13.07 -3.15 -2.99
N ASN A 71 12.08 -3.33 -2.12
CA ASN A 71 11.21 -2.29 -1.58
C ASN A 71 10.55 -1.42 -2.67
N GLY A 72 10.08 -2.05 -3.75
CA GLY A 72 9.39 -1.40 -4.87
C GLY A 72 10.30 -0.97 -6.02
N ARG A 73 11.62 -0.98 -5.86
CA ARG A 73 12.57 -0.59 -6.92
C ARG A 73 12.60 -1.59 -8.08
N ALA A 74 12.41 -2.87 -7.79
CA ALA A 74 12.39 -3.90 -8.84
C ALA A 74 11.07 -3.90 -9.65
N ALA A 75 10.07 -3.13 -9.23
CA ALA A 75 8.80 -2.97 -9.95
C ALA A 75 8.81 -1.78 -10.92
N ILE A 76 9.94 -1.08 -11.05
CA ILE A 76 10.10 -0.02 -12.05
C ILE A 76 10.11 -0.68 -13.44
N ASP A 77 9.30 -0.15 -14.34
CA ASP A 77 9.29 -0.56 -15.74
C ASP A 77 10.71 -0.43 -16.33
N PRO A 78 11.28 -1.48 -16.96
CA PRO A 78 12.61 -1.45 -17.56
C PRO A 78 12.87 -0.27 -18.51
N ASP A 79 11.84 0.24 -19.19
CA ASP A 79 11.96 1.40 -20.08
C ASP A 79 12.27 2.71 -19.34
N PHE A 80 12.20 2.69 -18.00
CA PHE A 80 12.41 3.83 -17.10
C PHE A 80 13.57 3.61 -16.10
N MET A 81 14.41 2.59 -16.30
CA MET A 81 15.57 2.30 -15.44
C MET A 81 16.77 3.21 -15.67
#